data_AF-A0A3B9YYU9-F1
#
_entry.id   AF-A0A3B9YYU9-F1
#
_cell.length_a   1.000
_cell.length_b   1.000
_cell.length_c   1.000
_cell.angle_alpha   90.00
_cell.angle_beta   90.00
_cell.angle_gamma   90.00
#
_symmetry.space_group_name_H-M   'P 1'
#
loop_
_entity.id
_entity.type
_entity.pdbx_description
1 polymer ?
#
loop_
_entity_poly.entity_id
_entity_poly.type
_entity_poly.pdbx_seq_one_letter_code
_entity_poly.pdbx_strand_id
1 'polypeptide(L)'
;MATATARFEAEYQTIRARALFWRAIVTVVIVALLLLSAYVSDFVPARLIDGLPKIGLFFENFLPGLRQDVLLEGERTEGSFLYWFYAWDIWGLALLTSINMAILATVASVMSGFALATLAARNLGVPGWLSFLAMRLADLLR
;
A
#
# COMPACT_ATOMS: atom_id res chain seq x y z
N MET A 1 7.73 19.62 45.43
CA MET A 1 8.04 19.72 43.98
C MET A 1 9.08 18.69 43.53
N ALA A 2 10.21 18.51 44.24
CA ALA A 2 11.26 17.54 43.87
C ALA A 2 10.83 16.05 43.81
N THR A 3 9.78 15.65 44.54
CA THR A 3 9.27 14.27 44.55
C THR A 3 8.39 13.95 43.33
N ALA A 4 7.75 14.95 42.73
CA ALA A 4 6.92 14.78 41.55
C ALA A 4 7.77 14.59 40.28
N THR A 5 8.87 15.35 40.16
CA THR A 5 9.82 15.23 39.05
C THR A 5 10.56 13.88 39.09
N ALA A 6 10.94 13.39 40.28
CA ALA A 6 11.59 12.08 40.42
C ALA A 6 10.69 10.90 40.04
N ARG A 7 9.38 10.97 40.35
CA ARG A 7 8.40 9.96 39.92
C ARG A 7 8.17 9.98 38.42
N PHE A 8 8.04 11.18 37.84
CA PHE A 8 7.89 11.34 36.39
C PHE A 8 9.10 10.80 35.63
N GLU A 9 10.31 11.08 36.10
CA GLU A 9 11.54 10.57 35.49
C GLU A 9 11.59 9.04 35.56
N ALA A 10 11.25 8.43 36.70
CA ALA A 10 11.20 6.97 36.83
C ALA A 10 10.18 6.32 35.88
N GLU A 11 8.97 6.87 35.77
CA GLU A 11 7.96 6.40 34.81
C GLU A 11 8.40 6.58 33.36
N TYR A 12 8.99 7.72 33.02
CA TYR A 12 9.51 8.01 31.69
C TYR A 12 10.59 7.01 31.25
N GLN A 13 11.52 6.65 32.15
CA GLN A 13 12.56 5.67 31.86
C GLN A 13 11.97 4.27 31.60
N THR A 14 10.91 3.87 32.31
CA THR A 14 10.25 2.57 32.07
C THR A 14 9.51 2.52 30.73
N ILE A 15 8.83 3.60 30.34
CA ILE A 15 8.14 3.71 29.05
C ILE A 15 9.17 3.70 27.92
N ARG A 16 10.26 4.46 28.07
CA ARG A 16 11.34 4.52 27.08
C ARG A 16 12.01 3.16 26.88
N ALA A 17 12.32 2.44 27.96
CA ALA A 17 12.92 1.11 27.88
C ALA A 17 12.01 0.11 27.13
N ARG A 18 10.70 0.12 27.42
CA ARG A 18 9.72 -0.73 26.72
C ARG A 18 9.59 -0.36 25.24
N ALA A 19 9.53 0.93 24.92
CA ALA A 19 9.46 1.40 23.54
C ALA A 19 10.72 1.01 22.74
N LEU A 20 11.91 1.12 23.33
CA LEU A 20 13.15 0.71 22.69
C LEU A 20 13.21 -0.80 22.46
N PHE A 21 12.77 -1.60 23.42
CA PHE A 21 12.68 -3.05 23.28
C PHE A 21 11.75 -3.46 22.13
N TRP A 22 10.54 -2.91 22.10
CA TRP A 22 9.60 -3.19 21.01
C TRP A 22 10.09 -2.70 19.66
N ARG A 23 10.72 -1.51 19.60
CA ARG A 23 11.34 -1.02 18.37
C ARG A 23 12.44 -1.95 17.90
N ALA A 24 13.31 -2.42 18.79
CA ALA A 24 14.36 -3.37 18.46
C ALA A 24 13.79 -4.69 17.91
N ILE A 25 12.76 -5.25 18.55
CA ILE A 25 12.07 -6.44 18.05
C ILE A 25 11.52 -6.20 16.64
N VAL A 26 10.75 -5.14 16.45
CA VAL A 26 10.15 -4.82 15.15
C VAL A 26 11.23 -4.63 14.08
N THR A 27 12.32 -3.93 14.39
CA THR A 27 13.45 -3.75 13.47
C THR A 27 14.09 -5.09 13.13
N VAL A 28 14.34 -5.96 14.12
CA VAL A 28 14.92 -7.30 13.88
C VAL A 28 14.00 -8.14 12.99
N VAL A 29 12.69 -8.12 13.27
CA VAL A 29 11.71 -8.86 12.46
C VAL A 29 11.67 -8.32 11.03
N ILE A 30 11.61 -7.00 10.83
CA ILE A 30 11.64 -6.40 9.49
C ILE A 30 12.93 -6.78 8.75
N VAL A 31 14.09 -6.66 9.40
CA VAL A 31 15.37 -7.04 8.79
C VAL A 31 15.39 -8.52 8.43
N ALA A 32 14.90 -9.40 9.30
CA ALA A 32 14.81 -10.83 9.01
C ALA A 32 13.89 -11.13 7.81
N LEU A 33 12.74 -10.46 7.73
CA LEU A 33 11.82 -10.59 6.59
C LEU A 33 12.43 -10.04 5.29
N LEU A 34 13.16 -8.92 5.35
CA LEU A 34 13.86 -8.37 4.19
C LEU A 34 14.98 -9.31 3.71
N LEU A 35 15.75 -9.88 4.62
CA LEU A 35 16.78 -10.87 4.27
C LEU A 35 16.17 -12.14 3.70
N LEU A 36 15.05 -12.61 4.26
CA LEU A 36 14.31 -13.75 3.71
C LEU A 36 13.79 -13.44 2.31
N SER A 37 13.21 -12.26 2.09
CA SER A 37 12.77 -11.81 0.77
C SER A 37 13.94 -11.75 -0.20
N ALA A 38 15.09 -11.20 0.21
CA ALA A 38 16.27 -11.13 -0.64
C ALA A 38 16.79 -12.52 -1.01
N TYR A 39 16.75 -13.47 -0.07
CA TYR A 39 17.12 -14.86 -0.31
C TYR A 39 16.14 -15.57 -1.27
N VAL A 40 14.83 -15.43 -1.04
CA VAL A 40 13.80 -16.05 -1.90
C VAL A 40 13.80 -15.46 -3.32
N SER A 41 14.08 -14.17 -3.46
CA SER A 41 14.12 -13.48 -4.75
C SER A 41 15.48 -13.57 -5.46
N ASP A 42 16.47 -14.31 -4.93
CA ASP A 42 17.85 -14.32 -5.44
C ASP A 42 18.40 -12.90 -5.69
N PHE A 43 18.04 -11.97 -4.80
CA PHE A 43 18.34 -10.55 -4.95
C PHE A 43 19.83 -10.30 -4.65
N VAL A 44 20.64 -10.35 -5.70
CA VAL A 44 22.08 -10.06 -5.65
C VAL A 44 22.33 -8.64 -6.18
N PRO A 45 22.83 -7.70 -5.36
CA PRO A 45 23.08 -6.32 -5.80
C PRO A 45 23.96 -6.21 -7.04
N ALA A 46 24.95 -7.10 -7.19
CA ALA A 46 25.78 -7.17 -8.40
C ALA A 46 24.96 -7.47 -9.66
N ARG A 47 24.01 -8.41 -9.60
CA ARG A 47 23.11 -8.73 -10.73
C ARG A 47 22.20 -7.55 -11.08
N LEU A 48 21.83 -6.73 -10.09
CA LEU A 48 21.03 -5.53 -10.34
C LEU A 48 21.83 -4.48 -11.12
N ILE A 49 23.11 -4.28 -10.75
CA ILE A 49 24.01 -3.37 -11.46
C ILE A 49 24.28 -3.87 -12.89
N ASP A 50 24.52 -5.18 -13.06
CA ASP A 50 24.70 -5.79 -14.38
C ASP A 50 23.41 -5.76 -15.21
N GLY A 51 22.25 -5.71 -14.55
CA GLY A 51 20.93 -5.62 -15.16
C GLY A 51 20.57 -4.20 -15.61
N LEU A 52 21.10 -3.15 -14.98
CA LEU A 52 20.82 -1.75 -15.32
C LEU A 52 20.94 -1.42 -16.82
N PRO A 53 22.04 -1.76 -17.53
CA PRO A 53 22.14 -1.48 -18.96
C PRO A 53 21.12 -2.29 -19.80
N LYS A 54 20.69 -3.46 -19.33
CA LYS A 54 19.70 -4.31 -20.01
C LYS A 54 18.27 -3.80 -19.86
N ILE A 55 17.99 -3.03 -18.82
CA ILE A 55 16.69 -2.38 -18.62
C ILE A 55 16.39 -1.42 -19.78
N GLY A 56 17.40 -0.71 -20.29
CA GLY A 56 17.26 0.15 -21.48
C GLY A 56 16.81 -0.64 -22.72
N LEU A 57 17.45 -1.78 -22.96
CA LEU A 57 17.07 -2.70 -24.05
C LEU A 57 15.66 -3.26 -23.87
N PHE A 58 15.20 -3.49 -22.64
CA PHE A 58 13.82 -3.87 -22.39
C PHE A 58 12.85 -2.75 -22.78
N PHE A 59 13.14 -1.50 -22.42
CA PHE A 59 12.31 -0.36 -22.81
C PHE A 59 12.29 -0.13 -24.31
N GLU A 60 13.41 -0.32 -25.01
CA GLU A 60 13.45 -0.26 -26.48
C GLU A 60 12.56 -1.30 -27.15
N ASN A 61 12.48 -2.51 -26.60
CA ASN A 61 11.60 -3.56 -27.12
C ASN A 61 10.13 -3.40 -26.69
N PHE A 62 9.88 -2.73 -25.57
CA PHE A 62 8.54 -2.53 -25.01
C PHE A 62 7.83 -1.31 -25.61
N LEU A 63 8.57 -0.25 -25.88
CA LEU A 63 8.02 0.95 -26.48
C LEU A 63 7.68 0.71 -27.95
N PRO A 64 6.51 1.15 -28.43
CA PRO A 64 6.17 1.04 -29.83
C PRO A 64 7.13 1.88 -30.67
N GLY A 65 7.61 1.32 -31.77
CA GLY A 65 8.34 2.05 -32.81
C GLY A 65 7.40 3.00 -33.56
N LEU A 66 7.03 4.11 -32.94
CA LEU A 66 6.15 5.13 -33.51
C LEU A 66 6.85 5.84 -34.67
N ARG A 67 6.28 5.77 -35.87
CA ARG A 67 6.82 6.44 -37.05
C ARG A 67 6.01 7.70 -37.34
N GLN A 68 6.70 8.83 -37.48
CA GLN A 68 6.05 10.15 -37.56
C GLN A 68 5.16 10.32 -38.79
N ASP A 69 5.48 9.64 -39.88
CA ASP A 69 4.75 9.62 -41.15
C ASP A 69 3.39 8.91 -41.05
N VAL A 70 3.27 7.90 -40.18
CA VAL A 70 2.05 7.07 -40.05
C VAL A 70 1.41 7.09 -38.66
N LEU A 71 1.80 8.05 -37.82
CA LEU A 71 1.36 8.17 -36.41
C LEU A 71 -0.17 8.08 -36.23
N LEU A 72 -0.93 8.74 -37.12
CA LEU A 72 -2.39 8.82 -37.09
C LEU A 72 -3.08 7.86 -38.06
N GLU A 73 -2.33 6.96 -38.70
CA GLU A 73 -2.94 5.91 -39.52
C GLU A 73 -3.68 4.89 -38.66
N GLY A 74 -4.50 4.06 -39.32
CA GLY A 74 -5.38 3.11 -38.66
C GLY A 74 -4.65 2.01 -37.88
N GLU A 75 -5.46 1.18 -37.22
CA GLU A 75 -5.05 0.08 -36.33
C GLU A 75 -4.29 -1.06 -37.03
N ARG A 76 -4.24 -1.05 -38.37
CA ARG A 76 -3.55 -2.07 -39.19
C ARG A 76 -2.18 -1.60 -39.67
N THR A 77 -1.83 -0.34 -39.48
CA THR A 77 -0.52 0.20 -39.88
C THR A 77 0.46 0.08 -38.74
N GLU A 78 1.48 -0.76 -38.91
CA GLU A 78 2.58 -0.87 -37.95
C GLU A 78 3.24 0.50 -37.71
N GLY A 79 3.54 0.82 -36.46
CA GLY A 79 4.13 2.12 -36.09
C GLY A 79 3.14 3.29 -35.98
N SER A 80 1.84 3.06 -36.22
CA SER A 80 0.79 4.02 -35.85
C SER A 80 0.46 3.93 -34.35
N PHE A 81 -0.08 5.01 -33.79
CA PHE A 81 -0.55 5.03 -32.41
C PHE A 81 -1.75 4.10 -32.20
N LEU A 82 -2.67 4.06 -33.16
CA LEU A 82 -3.86 3.21 -33.11
C LEU A 82 -3.51 1.72 -33.19
N TYR A 83 -2.47 1.34 -33.91
CA TYR A 83 -1.94 -0.02 -33.90
C TYR A 83 -1.47 -0.46 -32.52
N TRP A 84 -0.81 0.43 -31.76
CA TRP A 84 -0.40 0.13 -30.39
C TRP A 84 -1.60 0.04 -29.42
N PHE A 85 -2.63 0.87 -29.63
CA PHE A 85 -3.85 0.90 -28.84
C PHE A 85 -5.00 0.04 -29.40
N TYR A 86 -4.69 -1.01 -30.18
CA TYR A 86 -5.71 -1.78 -30.91
C TYR A 86 -6.84 -2.38 -30.03
N ALA A 87 -6.55 -2.69 -28.76
CA ALA A 87 -7.52 -3.28 -27.82
C ALA A 87 -7.98 -2.29 -26.74
N TRP A 88 -7.88 -0.98 -26.99
CA TRP A 88 -8.21 0.05 -26.00
C TRP A 88 -9.65 -0.05 -25.47
N ASP A 89 -10.57 -0.55 -26.27
CA ASP A 89 -11.95 -0.84 -25.87
C ASP A 89 -12.01 -1.87 -24.72
N ILE A 90 -11.28 -2.98 -24.85
CA ILE A 90 -11.23 -4.05 -23.84
C ILE A 90 -10.49 -3.57 -22.59
N TRP A 91 -9.32 -2.97 -22.76
CA TRP A 91 -8.49 -2.49 -21.64
C TRP A 91 -9.14 -1.32 -20.91
N GLY A 92 -9.76 -0.39 -21.64
CA GLY A 92 -10.48 0.74 -21.09
C GLY A 92 -11.68 0.31 -20.25
N LEU A 93 -12.45 -0.68 -20.72
CA LEU A 93 -13.53 -1.28 -19.94
C LEU A 93 -13.01 -1.97 -18.67
N ALA A 94 -11.96 -2.77 -18.78
CA ALA A 94 -11.35 -3.44 -17.62
C ALA A 94 -10.83 -2.44 -16.57
N LEU A 95 -10.25 -1.33 -17.03
CA LEU A 95 -9.77 -0.25 -16.17
C LEU A 95 -10.93 0.46 -15.48
N LEU A 96 -12.03 0.73 -16.21
CA LEU A 96 -13.25 1.29 -15.64
C LEU A 96 -13.85 0.36 -14.56
N THR A 97 -13.89 -0.94 -14.82
CA THR A 97 -14.35 -1.93 -13.83
C THR A 97 -13.51 -1.88 -12.55
N SER A 98 -12.18 -1.78 -12.68
CA SER A 98 -11.27 -1.69 -11.54
C SER A 98 -11.48 -0.40 -10.74
N ILE A 99 -11.66 0.74 -11.43
CA ILE A 99 -12.00 2.01 -10.80
C ILE A 99 -13.32 1.92 -10.04
N ASN A 100 -14.35 1.34 -10.65
CA ASN A 100 -15.65 1.18 -10.00
C ASN A 100 -15.56 0.30 -8.75
N MET A 101 -14.80 -0.79 -8.80
CA MET A 101 -14.56 -1.64 -7.62
C MET A 101 -13.83 -0.86 -6.51
N ALA A 102 -12.82 -0.05 -6.86
CA ALA A 102 -12.11 0.77 -5.89
C ALA A 102 -13.01 1.84 -5.25
N ILE A 103 -13.84 2.52 -6.04
CA ILE A 103 -14.82 3.50 -5.55
C ILE A 103 -15.82 2.81 -4.60
N LEU A 104 -16.40 1.68 -5.02
CA LEU A 104 -17.34 0.92 -4.20
C LEU A 104 -16.72 0.46 -2.89
N ALA A 105 -15.50 -0.08 -2.93
CA ALA A 105 -14.76 -0.50 -1.73
C ALA A 105 -14.52 0.69 -0.79
N THR A 106 -14.17 1.86 -1.32
CA THR A 106 -13.93 3.07 -0.52
C THR A 106 -15.21 3.56 0.14
N VAL A 107 -16.30 3.69 -0.64
CA VAL A 107 -17.60 4.11 -0.12
C VAL A 107 -18.10 3.14 0.95
N ALA A 108 -18.03 1.83 0.68
CA ALA A 108 -18.43 0.80 1.64
C ALA A 108 -17.60 0.84 2.93
N SER A 109 -16.30 1.08 2.82
CA SER A 109 -15.39 1.20 3.96
C SER A 109 -15.72 2.44 4.80
N VAL A 110 -15.97 3.59 4.15
CA VAL A 110 -16.37 4.82 4.85
C VAL A 110 -17.69 4.64 5.57
N MET A 111 -18.70 4.06 4.91
CA MET A 111 -20.00 3.80 5.52
C MET A 111 -19.89 2.86 6.72
N SER A 112 -19.10 1.79 6.59
CA SER A 112 -18.87 0.81 7.64
C SER A 112 -18.10 1.43 8.82
N GLY A 113 -17.06 2.23 8.56
CA GLY A 113 -16.33 2.99 9.58
C GLY A 113 -17.23 3.98 10.32
N PHE A 114 -18.10 4.69 9.60
CA PHE A 114 -19.07 5.60 10.19
C PHE A 114 -20.07 4.86 11.10
N ALA A 115 -20.61 3.72 10.66
CA ALA A 115 -21.51 2.90 11.46
C ALA A 115 -20.82 2.35 12.73
N LEU A 116 -19.56 1.90 12.62
CA LEU A 116 -18.79 1.45 13.79
C LEU A 116 -18.53 2.62 14.77
N ALA A 117 -18.25 3.82 14.26
CA ALA A 117 -18.03 4.99 15.08
C ALA A 117 -19.29 5.41 15.87
N THR A 118 -20.48 5.32 15.27
CA THR A 118 -21.74 5.60 15.99
C THR A 118 -22.06 4.54 17.03
N LEU A 119 -21.79 3.26 16.76
CA LEU A 119 -21.95 2.17 17.74
C LEU A 119 -20.95 2.25 18.90
N ALA A 120 -19.73 2.72 18.62
CA ALA A 120 -18.72 2.96 19.65
C ALA A 120 -19.06 4.19 20.54
N ALA A 121 -19.89 5.12 20.05
CA ALA A 121 -20.27 6.31 20.80
C ALA A 121 -21.16 5.97 22.00
N ARG A 122 -20.59 6.11 23.20
CA ARG A 122 -21.27 5.82 24.49
C ARG A 122 -22.46 6.73 24.80
N ASN A 123 -22.64 7.81 24.04
CA ASN A 123 -23.66 8.84 24.29
C ASN A 123 -25.03 8.51 23.66
N LEU A 124 -25.15 7.45 22.86
CA LEU A 124 -26.36 7.09 22.11
C LEU A 124 -27.20 5.98 22.75
N GLY A 125 -26.90 5.56 23.99
CA GLY A 125 -27.65 4.52 24.70
C GLY A 125 -27.50 3.10 24.12
N VAL A 126 -26.45 2.87 23.33
CA VAL A 126 -26.13 1.56 22.72
C VAL A 126 -25.79 0.54 23.81
N PRO A 127 -26.27 -0.72 23.74
CA PRO A 127 -25.95 -1.75 24.73
C PRO A 127 -24.43 -1.99 24.80
N GLY A 128 -23.89 -2.12 26.02
CA GLY A 128 -22.45 -2.11 26.28
C GLY A 128 -21.62 -3.16 25.54
N TRP A 129 -22.22 -4.31 25.18
CA TRP A 129 -21.54 -5.36 24.42
C TRP A 129 -21.32 -4.99 22.95
N LEU A 130 -22.25 -4.25 22.32
CA LEU A 130 -22.12 -3.75 20.94
C LEU A 130 -21.01 -2.69 20.86
N SER A 131 -20.99 -1.78 21.83
CA SER A 131 -19.99 -0.73 21.93
C SER A 131 -18.58 -1.30 22.16
N PHE A 132 -18.47 -2.33 23.00
CA PHE A 132 -17.21 -3.06 23.21
C PHE A 132 -16.71 -3.74 21.93
N LEU A 133 -17.60 -4.43 21.19
CA LEU A 133 -17.24 -5.08 19.94
C LEU A 133 -16.77 -4.06 18.88
N ALA A 134 -17.48 -2.94 18.75
CA ALA A 134 -17.12 -1.87 17.81
C ALA A 134 -15.75 -1.25 18.12
N MET A 135 -15.44 -0.99 19.40
CA MET A 135 -14.12 -0.52 19.82
C MET A 135 -13.02 -1.54 19.52
N ARG A 136 -13.27 -2.84 19.74
CA ARG A 136 -12.28 -3.87 19.48
C ARG A 136 -11.96 -4.03 17.99
N LEU A 137 -12.98 -3.94 17.15
CA LEU A 137 -12.81 -3.94 15.69
C LEU A 137 -12.07 -2.66 15.23
N ALA A 138 -12.40 -1.50 15.79
CA ALA A 138 -11.70 -0.25 15.49
C ALA A 138 -10.22 -0.28 15.92
N ASP A 139 -9.90 -0.92 17.05
CA ASP A 139 -8.52 -1.11 17.51
C ASP A 139 -7.73 -2.08 16.62
N LEU A 140 -8.38 -3.08 16.01
CA LEU A 140 -7.74 -4.01 15.07
C LEU A 140 -7.47 -3.39 13.68
N LEU A 141 -8.26 -2.38 13.31
CA LEU A 141 -8.16 -1.65 12.04
C LEU A 141 -7.18 -0.46 12.12
N ARG A 142 -6.58 -0.21 13.29
CA ARG A 142 -5.59 0.84 13.56
C ARG A 142 -4.18 0.30 13.54
#